data_AF-A0A4Q5GDX5-F1
#
_entry.id   AF-A0A4Q5GDX5-F1
#
_cell.length_a   1.000
_cell.length_b   1.000
_cell.length_c   1.000
_cell.angle_alpha   90.00
_cell.angle_beta   90.00
_cell.angle_gamma   90.00
#
_symmetry.space_group_name_H-M   'P 1'
#
loop_
_entity.id
_entity.type
_entity.pdbx_description
1 polymer ?
#
loop_
_entity_poly.entity_id
_entity_poly.type
_entity_poly.pdbx_seq_one_letter_code
_entity_poly.pdbx_strand_id
1 'polypeptide(L)'
;MKNWKKYAAIIGVIALLAIFCLPMYFALKGDFSQKAFMASLFTVLFVAVMCYVILMLFKYLSKKKEEKPETGGIKNIIFDVGQVLVDYDWETYLDSFGFEPAKRERIAKATFQSPVWDERDRGLYEEDVYLKQFQELDPEDAEDIEKVIRGTGGTIHKRPYADTWVKYLKSKGYHLYILSNYASYMIDHTKKELTFRKEMDGEVFSCYVNQLKPEPEIYQTILDKYQLKPEESVFIDDRPENCQGAQEQGIHTICFKDFKQVTADLEKLGVK
;
A
#
# COMPACT_ATOMS: atom_id res chain seq x y z
N MET A 1 -38.56 7.98 16.38
CA MET A 1 -38.88 7.99 14.93
C MET A 1 -38.47 6.72 14.17
N LYS A 2 -38.22 5.57 14.83
CA LYS A 2 -37.59 4.39 14.19
C LYS A 2 -38.58 3.37 13.58
N ASN A 3 -39.88 3.46 13.88
CA ASN A 3 -40.87 2.44 13.46
C ASN A 3 -41.84 2.88 12.35
N TRP A 4 -41.87 4.16 11.97
CA TRP A 4 -42.79 4.68 10.94
C TRP A 4 -42.65 3.96 9.61
N LYS A 5 -41.42 3.66 9.18
CA LYS A 5 -41.15 2.94 7.92
C LYS A 5 -41.75 1.52 7.92
N LYS A 6 -41.80 0.86 9.08
CA LYS A 6 -42.39 -0.49 9.23
C LYS A 6 -43.92 -0.42 9.15
N TYR A 7 -44.55 0.59 9.77
CA TYR A 7 -45.99 0.80 9.65
C TYR A 7 -46.41 1.20 8.22
N ALA A 8 -45.65 2.09 7.58
CA ALA A 8 -45.89 2.46 6.18
C ALA A 8 -45.79 1.25 5.23
N ALA A 9 -44.83 0.35 5.47
CA ALA A 9 -44.70 -0.88 4.68
C ALA A 9 -45.89 -1.83 4.90
N ILE A 10 -46.35 -2.02 6.14
CA ILE A 10 -47.51 -2.88 6.45
C ILE A 10 -48.80 -2.30 5.81
N ILE A 11 -49.00 -0.99 5.91
CA ILE A 11 -50.14 -0.31 5.27
C ILE A 11 -50.08 -0.48 3.74
N GLY A 12 -48.88 -0.37 3.15
CA GLY A 12 -48.67 -0.62 1.72
C GLY A 12 -49.03 -2.06 1.31
N VAL A 13 -48.67 -3.05 2.12
CA VAL A 13 -49.02 -4.46 1.87
C VAL A 13 -50.54 -4.69 1.96
N ILE A 14 -51.20 -4.11 2.96
CA ILE A 14 -52.67 -4.22 3.10
C ILE A 14 -53.38 -3.54 1.93
N ALA A 15 -52.93 -2.37 1.50
CA ALA A 15 -53.50 -1.67 0.35
C ALA A 15 -53.34 -2.46 -0.95
N LEU A 16 -52.16 -3.06 -1.17
CA LEU A 16 -51.92 -3.94 -2.30
C LEU A 16 -52.84 -5.17 -2.26
N LEU A 17 -52.94 -5.85 -1.12
CA LEU A 17 -53.84 -7.00 -0.96
C LEU A 17 -55.30 -6.62 -1.23
N ALA A 18 -55.76 -5.45 -0.78
CA ALA A 18 -57.11 -4.97 -1.08
C ALA A 18 -57.30 -4.73 -2.58
N ILE A 19 -56.35 -4.10 -3.26
CA ILE A 19 -56.38 -3.85 -4.72
C ILE A 19 -56.41 -5.17 -5.51
N PHE A 20 -55.74 -6.23 -5.03
CA PHE A 20 -55.70 -7.52 -5.73
C PHE A 20 -56.89 -8.42 -5.41
N CYS A 21 -57.36 -8.44 -4.15
CA CYS A 21 -58.39 -9.36 -3.71
C CYS A 21 -59.81 -8.85 -3.96
N LEU A 22 -60.06 -7.52 -3.96
CA LEU A 22 -61.40 -6.97 -4.26
C LEU A 22 -61.88 -7.34 -5.66
N PRO A 23 -61.09 -7.12 -6.74
CA PRO A 23 -61.51 -7.46 -8.09
C PRO A 23 -61.77 -8.96 -8.26
N MET A 24 -61.00 -9.81 -7.58
CA MET A 24 -61.19 -11.26 -7.58
C MET A 24 -62.48 -11.68 -6.88
N TYR A 25 -62.83 -11.03 -5.77
CA TYR A 25 -64.11 -11.24 -5.08
C TYR A 25 -65.32 -10.82 -5.94
N PHE A 26 -65.23 -9.69 -6.65
CA PHE A 26 -66.30 -9.24 -7.55
C PHE A 26 -66.39 -10.08 -8.82
N ALA A 27 -65.26 -10.58 -9.35
CA ALA A 27 -65.23 -11.50 -10.49
C ALA A 27 -65.87 -12.86 -10.17
N LEU A 28 -65.82 -13.31 -8.91
CA LEU A 28 -66.44 -14.57 -8.47
C LEU A 28 -67.94 -14.45 -8.15
N LYS A 29 -68.48 -13.23 -8.00
CA LYS A 29 -69.88 -13.00 -7.56
C LYS A 29 -70.76 -12.25 -8.57
N GLY A 30 -70.23 -11.80 -9.70
CA GLY A 30 -70.99 -10.98 -10.67
C GLY A 30 -70.81 -11.42 -12.10
N ASP A 31 -71.72 -10.95 -12.97
CA ASP A 31 -71.83 -11.22 -14.40
C ASP A 31 -70.72 -10.49 -15.21
N PHE A 32 -69.46 -10.69 -14.82
CA PHE A 32 -68.34 -9.87 -15.24
C PHE A 32 -67.65 -10.47 -16.47
N SER A 33 -67.55 -9.70 -17.56
CA SER A 33 -66.94 -10.19 -18.80
C SER A 33 -65.46 -10.55 -18.58
N GLN A 34 -65.07 -11.74 -19.01
CA GLN A 34 -63.71 -12.28 -19.02
C GLN A 34 -62.65 -11.27 -19.51
N LYS A 35 -63.04 -10.30 -20.35
CA LYS A 35 -62.19 -9.20 -20.84
C LYS A 35 -61.69 -8.28 -19.71
N ALA A 36 -62.53 -7.94 -18.75
CA ALA A 36 -62.15 -7.04 -17.66
C ALA A 36 -61.24 -7.75 -16.63
N PHE A 37 -61.46 -9.05 -16.41
CA PHE A 37 -60.54 -9.89 -15.64
C PHE A 37 -59.17 -9.99 -16.32
N MET A 38 -59.13 -10.32 -17.61
CA MET A 38 -57.88 -10.40 -18.37
C MET A 38 -57.15 -9.06 -18.41
N ALA A 39 -57.86 -7.94 -18.62
CA ALA A 39 -57.27 -6.60 -18.58
C ALA A 39 -56.60 -6.33 -17.22
N SER A 40 -57.26 -6.68 -16.11
CA SER A 40 -56.66 -6.52 -14.78
C SER A 40 -55.39 -7.36 -14.60
N LEU A 41 -55.40 -8.62 -15.06
CA LEU A 41 -54.25 -9.51 -14.96
C LEU A 41 -53.05 -8.98 -15.77
N PHE A 42 -53.30 -8.50 -16.99
CA PHE A 42 -52.26 -7.88 -17.82
C PHE A 42 -51.70 -6.59 -17.20
N THR A 43 -52.54 -5.76 -16.60
CA THR A 43 -52.07 -4.55 -15.89
C THR A 43 -51.14 -4.91 -14.73
N VAL A 44 -51.46 -5.96 -13.96
CA VAL A 44 -50.61 -6.40 -12.84
C VAL A 44 -49.26 -6.91 -13.33
N LEU A 45 -49.25 -7.77 -14.34
CA LEU A 45 -48.01 -8.29 -14.93
C LEU A 45 -47.17 -7.15 -15.51
N PHE A 46 -47.80 -6.20 -16.20
CA PHE A 46 -47.11 -5.04 -16.77
C PHE A 46 -46.47 -4.16 -15.69
N VAL A 47 -47.19 -3.87 -14.60
CA VAL A 47 -46.66 -3.07 -13.48
C VAL A 47 -45.50 -3.79 -12.80
N ALA A 48 -45.58 -5.10 -12.58
CA ALA A 48 -44.49 -5.87 -11.98
C ALA A 48 -43.23 -5.87 -12.85
N VAL A 49 -43.38 -6.09 -14.17
CA VAL A 49 -42.28 -6.00 -15.14
C VAL A 49 -41.70 -4.60 -15.16
N MET A 50 -42.55 -3.56 -15.13
CA MET A 50 -42.07 -2.18 -15.16
C MET A 50 -41.34 -1.78 -13.88
N CYS A 51 -41.81 -2.18 -12.71
CA CYS A 51 -41.09 -1.99 -11.45
C CYS A 51 -39.72 -2.70 -11.48
N TYR A 52 -39.65 -3.92 -12.04
CA TYR A 52 -38.38 -4.64 -12.19
C TYR A 52 -37.41 -3.94 -13.16
N VAL A 53 -37.90 -3.47 -14.31
CA VAL A 53 -37.09 -2.70 -15.27
C VAL A 53 -36.62 -1.38 -14.67
N ILE A 54 -37.47 -0.68 -13.92
CA ILE A 54 -37.09 0.55 -13.20
C ILE A 54 -36.03 0.25 -12.14
N LEU A 55 -36.15 -0.85 -11.38
CA LEU A 55 -35.13 -1.29 -10.42
C LEU A 55 -33.79 -1.64 -11.10
N MET A 56 -33.84 -2.30 -12.26
CA MET A 56 -32.67 -2.62 -13.07
C MET A 56 -32.02 -1.36 -13.65
N LEU A 57 -32.81 -0.40 -14.13
CA LEU A 57 -32.34 0.91 -14.58
C LEU A 57 -31.75 1.70 -13.43
N PHE A 58 -32.36 1.67 -12.24
CA PHE A 58 -31.79 2.25 -11.02
C PHE A 58 -30.47 1.59 -10.69
N LYS A 59 -30.37 0.25 -10.64
CA LYS A 59 -29.09 -0.44 -10.42
C LYS A 59 -28.04 -0.08 -11.47
N TYR A 60 -28.41 0.01 -12.74
CA TYR A 60 -27.51 0.35 -13.83
C TYR A 60 -27.03 1.81 -13.76
N LEU A 61 -27.94 2.75 -13.48
CA LEU A 61 -27.64 4.17 -13.29
C LEU A 61 -26.87 4.41 -11.99
N SER A 62 -27.17 3.67 -10.91
CA SER A 62 -26.41 3.66 -9.66
C SER A 62 -25.03 3.06 -9.82
N LYS A 63 -24.85 2.06 -10.69
CA LYS A 63 -23.53 1.51 -11.03
C LYS A 63 -22.70 2.52 -11.83
N LYS A 64 -23.35 3.34 -12.67
CA LYS A 64 -22.71 4.48 -13.35
C LYS A 64 -22.50 5.69 -12.42
N LYS A 65 -23.13 5.65 -11.24
CA LYS A 65 -23.03 6.58 -10.12
C LYS A 65 -22.32 5.90 -8.93
N GLU A 66 -21.45 4.91 -9.20
CA GLU A 66 -20.25 4.77 -8.40
C GLU A 66 -19.46 6.05 -8.66
N GLU A 67 -19.77 7.02 -7.81
CA GLU A 67 -19.03 8.25 -7.65
C GLU A 67 -17.54 7.88 -7.63
N LYS A 68 -16.71 8.66 -8.32
CA LYS A 68 -15.27 8.72 -8.02
C LYS A 68 -15.15 8.64 -6.50
N PRO A 69 -14.31 7.76 -5.94
CA PRO A 69 -14.17 7.66 -4.50
C PRO A 69 -14.03 9.09 -3.99
N GLU A 70 -14.92 9.53 -3.09
CA GLU A 70 -14.57 10.61 -2.19
C GLU A 70 -13.21 10.18 -1.64
N THR A 71 -12.16 10.93 -1.96
CA THR A 71 -10.81 10.58 -1.55
C THR A 71 -10.81 10.64 -0.03
N GLY A 72 -11.06 9.50 0.61
CA GLY A 72 -10.66 9.27 1.97
C GLY A 72 -9.19 9.61 2.00
N GLY A 73 -8.83 10.73 2.65
CA GLY A 73 -7.48 11.24 2.63
C GLY A 73 -6.48 10.17 3.07
N ILE A 74 -5.20 10.37 2.75
CA ILE A 74 -4.13 9.46 3.14
C ILE A 74 -4.23 9.15 4.65
N LYS A 75 -4.18 7.86 4.98
CA LYS A 75 -4.15 7.35 6.37
C LYS A 75 -2.83 6.66 6.67
N ASN A 76 -2.23 6.03 5.67
CA ASN A 76 -1.02 5.23 5.82
C ASN A 76 0.15 5.92 5.13
N ILE A 77 1.28 6.03 5.83
CA ILE A 77 2.52 6.56 5.28
C ILE A 77 3.56 5.45 5.37
N ILE A 78 4.04 5.03 4.21
CA ILE A 78 5.02 3.96 4.05
C ILE A 78 6.35 4.63 3.70
N PHE A 79 7.37 4.40 4.52
CA PHE A 79 8.71 4.95 4.34
C PHE A 79 9.65 3.90 3.77
N ASP A 80 10.42 4.27 2.77
CA ASP A 80 11.76 3.72 2.65
C ASP A 80 12.67 4.23 3.78
N VAL A 81 13.75 3.51 4.04
CA VAL A 81 14.72 3.84 5.08
C VAL A 81 15.91 4.59 4.49
N GLY A 82 16.59 3.99 3.50
CA GLY A 82 17.80 4.54 2.88
C GLY A 82 17.53 5.87 2.20
N GLN A 83 18.40 6.85 2.42
CA GLN A 83 18.26 8.21 1.90
C GLN A 83 16.97 8.99 2.25
N VAL A 84 16.04 8.40 3.00
CA VAL A 84 14.78 9.05 3.45
C VAL A 84 14.80 9.30 4.96
N LEU A 85 15.03 8.27 5.78
CA LEU A 85 15.10 8.37 7.25
C LEU A 85 16.55 8.24 7.77
N VAL A 86 17.42 7.59 7.00
CA VAL A 86 18.86 7.50 7.27
C VAL A 86 19.65 7.95 6.04
N ASP A 87 20.88 8.36 6.25
CA ASP A 87 21.88 8.48 5.19
C ASP A 87 22.52 7.11 4.96
N TYR A 88 22.90 6.84 3.71
CA TYR A 88 23.72 5.71 3.31
C TYR A 88 25.00 6.26 2.67
N ASP A 89 26.07 6.33 3.46
CA ASP A 89 27.36 6.92 3.08
C ASP A 89 28.45 5.83 3.01
N TRP A 90 28.38 5.03 1.95
CA TRP A 90 29.38 3.98 1.72
C TRP A 90 30.71 4.53 1.21
N GLU A 91 30.71 5.70 0.55
CA GLU A 91 31.91 6.30 -0.03
C GLU A 91 32.86 6.79 1.06
N THR A 92 32.37 7.62 1.99
CA THR A 92 33.19 8.09 3.12
C THR A 92 33.63 6.92 4.00
N TYR A 93 32.74 5.94 4.20
CA TYR A 93 33.07 4.72 4.93
C TYR A 93 34.22 3.95 4.27
N LEU A 94 34.17 3.72 2.96
CA LEU A 94 35.23 3.00 2.24
C LEU A 94 36.53 3.81 2.21
N ASP A 95 36.44 5.13 2.02
CA ASP A 95 37.60 6.02 1.99
C ASP A 95 38.30 6.07 3.36
N SER A 96 37.60 5.81 4.46
CA SER A 96 38.16 5.76 5.82
C SER A 96 39.23 4.66 6.02
N PHE A 97 39.26 3.64 5.16
CA PHE A 97 40.27 2.60 5.19
C PHE A 97 41.63 3.06 4.64
N GLY A 98 41.68 4.19 3.93
CA GLY A 98 42.93 4.75 3.40
C GLY A 98 43.59 3.90 2.32
N PHE A 99 42.81 3.15 1.54
CA PHE A 99 43.33 2.34 0.43
C PHE A 99 43.86 3.22 -0.71
N GLU A 100 44.89 2.73 -1.41
CA GLU A 100 45.35 3.36 -2.65
C GLU A 100 44.21 3.43 -3.69
N PRO A 101 44.11 4.49 -4.52
CA PRO A 101 42.94 4.74 -5.37
C PRO A 101 42.53 3.56 -6.26
N ALA A 102 43.51 2.85 -6.85
CA ALA A 102 43.23 1.68 -7.69
C ALA A 102 42.59 0.53 -6.90
N LYS A 103 43.10 0.26 -5.69
CA LYS A 103 42.57 -0.78 -4.79
C LYS A 103 41.19 -0.40 -4.24
N ARG A 104 41.01 0.86 -3.83
CA ARG A 104 39.71 1.40 -3.40
C ARG A 104 38.64 1.16 -4.47
N GLU A 105 38.96 1.47 -5.72
CA GLU A 105 38.04 1.29 -6.85
C GLU A 105 37.69 -0.19 -7.10
N ARG A 106 38.67 -1.11 -6.98
CA ARG A 106 38.38 -2.55 -7.09
C ARG A 106 37.47 -3.04 -5.96
N ILE A 107 37.76 -2.65 -4.73
CA ILE A 107 36.94 -3.02 -3.57
C ILE A 107 35.52 -2.44 -3.70
N ALA A 108 35.35 -1.19 -4.16
CA ALA A 108 34.04 -0.60 -4.41
C ALA A 108 33.23 -1.44 -5.41
N LYS A 109 33.85 -1.84 -6.53
CA LYS A 109 33.25 -2.71 -7.57
C LYS A 109 32.92 -4.10 -7.07
N ALA A 110 33.76 -4.67 -6.22
CA ALA A 110 33.56 -5.98 -5.63
C ALA A 110 32.55 -5.96 -4.47
N THR A 111 32.21 -4.80 -3.91
CA THR A 111 31.29 -4.65 -2.76
C THR A 111 30.09 -3.81 -3.13
N PHE A 112 30.04 -2.54 -2.74
CA PHE A 112 28.88 -1.64 -2.80
C PHE A 112 28.30 -1.40 -4.19
N GLN A 113 29.08 -1.61 -5.25
CA GLN A 113 28.67 -1.43 -6.64
C GLN A 113 28.44 -2.77 -7.36
N SER A 114 28.52 -3.88 -6.63
CA SER A 114 28.36 -5.22 -7.21
C SER A 114 26.90 -5.67 -7.23
N PRO A 115 26.50 -6.56 -8.16
CA PRO A 115 25.19 -7.21 -8.12
C PRO A 115 24.96 -8.04 -6.85
N VAL A 116 26.03 -8.51 -6.21
CA VAL A 116 25.96 -9.26 -4.94
C VAL A 116 25.45 -8.35 -3.83
N TRP A 117 25.78 -7.05 -3.86
CA TRP A 117 25.28 -6.08 -2.89
C TRP A 117 23.76 -5.90 -3.00
N ASP A 118 23.25 -5.73 -4.22
CA ASP A 118 21.82 -5.59 -4.46
C ASP A 118 21.05 -6.86 -4.08
N GLU A 119 21.59 -8.04 -4.42
CA GLU A 119 20.95 -9.33 -4.12
C GLU A 119 21.07 -9.74 -2.65
N ARG A 120 22.04 -9.19 -1.92
CA ARG A 120 22.17 -9.36 -0.46
C ARG A 120 20.96 -8.81 0.28
N ASP A 121 20.34 -7.75 -0.21
CA ASP A 121 19.11 -7.22 0.38
C ASP A 121 17.95 -8.22 0.30
N ARG A 122 17.96 -9.17 -0.63
CA ARG A 122 16.91 -10.21 -0.71
C ARG A 122 17.00 -11.21 0.43
N GLY A 123 18.18 -11.43 1.01
CA GLY A 123 18.36 -12.31 2.18
C GLY A 123 18.07 -13.79 1.90
N LEU A 124 18.45 -14.31 0.72
CA LEU A 124 18.33 -15.73 0.39
C LEU A 124 19.37 -16.62 1.08
N TYR A 125 20.49 -16.03 1.50
CA TYR A 125 21.61 -16.73 2.10
C TYR A 125 22.06 -16.08 3.40
N GLU A 126 22.83 -16.83 4.19
CA GLU A 126 23.55 -16.30 5.33
C GLU A 126 24.65 -15.33 4.88
N GLU A 127 25.02 -14.38 5.76
CA GLU A 127 26.00 -13.32 5.44
C GLU A 127 27.34 -13.89 4.93
N ASP A 128 27.80 -15.01 5.49
CA ASP A 128 29.08 -15.63 5.10
C ASP A 128 29.06 -16.20 3.67
N VAL A 129 27.89 -16.49 3.12
CA VAL A 129 27.75 -16.89 1.71
C VAL A 129 27.91 -15.67 0.80
N TYR A 130 27.27 -14.55 1.14
CA TYR A 130 27.45 -13.29 0.41
C TYR A 130 28.89 -12.78 0.50
N LEU A 131 29.53 -12.91 1.67
CA LEU A 131 30.94 -12.56 1.85
C LEU A 131 31.85 -13.29 0.85
N LYS A 132 31.66 -14.60 0.69
CA LYS A 132 32.44 -15.38 -0.30
C LYS A 132 32.18 -14.90 -1.72
N GLN A 133 30.93 -14.58 -2.07
CA GLN A 133 30.60 -14.04 -3.39
C GLN A 133 31.29 -12.69 -3.64
N PHE A 134 31.36 -11.80 -2.65
CA PHE A 134 32.13 -10.55 -2.76
C PHE A 134 33.63 -10.82 -2.96
N GLN A 135 34.20 -11.77 -2.20
CA GLN A 135 35.62 -12.15 -2.33
C GLN A 135 35.93 -12.81 -3.68
N GLU A 136 34.98 -13.51 -4.29
CA GLU A 136 35.13 -14.10 -5.63
C GLU A 136 35.18 -13.03 -6.74
N LEU A 137 34.59 -11.85 -6.51
CA LEU A 137 34.65 -10.73 -7.45
C LEU A 137 36.03 -10.06 -7.50
N ASP A 138 36.77 -10.08 -6.39
CA ASP A 138 38.19 -9.70 -6.35
C ASP A 138 38.97 -10.52 -5.32
N PRO A 139 39.51 -11.69 -5.75
CA PRO A 139 40.26 -12.57 -4.85
C PRO A 139 41.58 -11.99 -4.36
N GLU A 140 42.14 -10.98 -5.02
CA GLU A 140 43.41 -10.34 -4.61
C GLU A 140 43.23 -9.54 -3.32
N ASP A 141 42.06 -8.90 -3.15
CA ASP A 141 41.73 -8.05 -2.01
C ASP A 141 40.74 -8.71 -1.02
N ALA A 142 40.62 -10.03 -1.04
CA ALA A 142 39.61 -10.79 -0.28
C ALA A 142 39.59 -10.48 1.24
N GLU A 143 40.76 -10.29 1.86
CA GLU A 143 40.86 -9.95 3.29
C GLU A 143 40.34 -8.54 3.59
N ASP A 144 40.57 -7.57 2.70
CA ASP A 144 40.11 -6.20 2.89
C ASP A 144 38.63 -6.06 2.54
N ILE A 145 38.14 -6.83 1.56
CA ILE A 145 36.71 -6.99 1.28
C ILE A 145 35.99 -7.51 2.54
N GLU A 146 36.53 -8.52 3.22
CA GLU A 146 35.91 -9.00 4.46
C GLU A 146 35.83 -7.90 5.52
N LYS A 147 36.91 -7.16 5.76
CA LYS A 147 36.90 -6.06 6.73
C LYS A 147 35.85 -5.00 6.35
N VAL A 148 35.78 -4.63 5.08
CA VAL A 148 34.81 -3.67 4.54
C VAL A 148 33.39 -4.17 4.74
N ILE A 149 33.06 -5.41 4.37
CA ILE A 149 31.72 -5.99 4.48
C ILE A 149 31.28 -6.13 5.95
N ARG A 150 32.16 -6.62 6.83
CA ARG A 150 31.85 -6.78 8.26
C ARG A 150 31.61 -5.45 8.98
N GLY A 151 32.21 -4.36 8.51
CA GLY A 151 32.01 -3.03 9.08
C GLY A 151 30.85 -2.24 8.45
N THR A 152 30.08 -2.81 7.53
CA THR A 152 29.05 -2.08 6.76
C THR A 152 27.97 -1.41 7.59
N GLY A 153 27.75 -1.81 8.84
CA GLY A 153 26.88 -1.05 9.77
C GLY A 153 27.34 0.40 9.99
N GLY A 154 28.59 0.73 9.69
CA GLY A 154 29.14 2.08 9.75
C GLY A 154 28.73 3.00 8.60
N THR A 155 28.08 2.50 7.55
CA THR A 155 27.62 3.32 6.41
C THR A 155 26.29 4.02 6.66
N ILE A 156 25.60 3.68 7.76
CA ILE A 156 24.26 4.14 8.04
C ILE A 156 24.28 5.17 9.17
N HIS A 157 23.64 6.31 8.92
CA HIS A 157 23.54 7.39 9.90
C HIS A 157 22.11 7.91 9.95
N LYS A 158 21.51 7.99 11.14
CA LYS A 158 20.16 8.53 11.27
C LYS A 158 20.10 10.01 10.87
N ARG A 159 19.17 10.37 10.00
CA ARG A 159 18.95 11.78 9.65
C ARG A 159 18.38 12.54 10.85
N PRO A 160 18.79 13.81 11.10
CA PRO A 160 18.39 14.55 12.31
C PRO A 160 16.88 14.70 12.51
N TYR A 161 16.11 14.72 11.42
CA TYR A 161 14.66 14.87 11.46
C TYR A 161 13.90 13.55 11.68
N ALA A 162 14.53 12.38 11.51
CA ALA A 162 13.82 11.11 11.37
C ALA A 162 12.88 10.80 12.53
N ASP A 163 13.40 10.79 13.78
CA ASP A 163 12.60 10.52 14.97
C ASP A 163 11.49 11.57 15.19
N THR A 164 11.81 12.84 14.97
CA THR A 164 10.86 13.95 15.16
C THR A 164 9.74 13.89 14.14
N TRP A 165 10.06 13.55 12.89
CA TRP A 165 9.10 13.49 11.79
C TRP A 165 8.12 12.33 11.96
N VAL A 166 8.61 11.12 12.27
CA VAL A 166 7.72 9.98 12.48
C VAL A 166 6.80 10.21 13.69
N LYS A 167 7.32 10.77 14.79
CA LYS A 167 6.50 11.11 15.97
C LYS A 167 5.44 12.16 15.66
N TYR A 168 5.80 13.18 14.87
CA TYR A 168 4.87 14.19 14.43
C TYR A 168 3.72 13.57 13.64
N LEU A 169 4.01 12.79 12.60
CA LEU A 169 2.99 12.13 11.78
C LEU A 169 2.12 11.18 12.60
N LYS A 170 2.73 10.42 13.52
CA LYS A 170 2.00 9.57 14.46
C LYS A 170 1.03 10.37 15.32
N SER A 171 1.46 11.52 15.85
CA SER A 171 0.62 12.41 16.66
C SER A 171 -0.56 13.03 15.89
N LYS A 172 -0.48 13.07 14.55
CA LYS A 172 -1.58 13.48 13.68
C LYS A 172 -2.57 12.36 13.37
N GLY A 173 -2.29 11.14 13.82
CA GLY A 173 -3.15 9.98 13.64
C GLY A 173 -2.89 9.19 12.35
N TYR A 174 -1.75 9.41 11.68
CA TYR A 174 -1.34 8.57 10.56
C TYR A 174 -0.78 7.23 11.06
N HIS A 175 -1.03 6.18 10.30
CA HIS A 175 -0.40 4.88 10.47
C HIS A 175 0.91 4.85 9.70
N LEU A 176 1.99 4.42 10.35
CA LEU A 176 3.34 4.53 9.79
C LEU A 176 3.93 3.14 9.56
N TYR A 177 4.49 2.93 8.37
CA TYR A 177 5.06 1.65 7.98
C TYR A 177 6.43 1.82 7.35
N ILE A 178 7.24 0.76 7.38
CA ILE A 178 8.50 0.66 6.65
C ILE A 178 8.37 -0.34 5.50
N LEU A 179 8.87 0.04 4.32
CA LEU A 179 9.11 -0.85 3.17
C LEU A 179 10.50 -0.57 2.60
N SER A 180 11.49 -1.42 2.91
CA SER A 180 12.88 -1.16 2.56
C SER A 180 13.62 -2.39 2.03
N ASN A 181 14.41 -2.17 0.96
CA ASN A 181 15.45 -3.12 0.57
C ASN A 181 16.58 -2.97 1.59
N TYR A 182 16.83 -4.01 2.37
CA TYR A 182 17.75 -3.95 3.50
C TYR A 182 18.19 -5.36 3.90
N ALA A 183 19.50 -5.62 3.88
CA ALA A 183 20.08 -6.88 4.31
C ALA A 183 19.90 -7.14 5.83
N SER A 184 19.67 -8.40 6.21
CA SER A 184 19.48 -8.81 7.61
C SER A 184 20.66 -8.43 8.50
N TYR A 185 21.89 -8.66 8.00
CA TYR A 185 23.12 -8.27 8.68
C TYR A 185 23.16 -6.78 8.98
N MET A 186 22.75 -5.94 8.03
CA MET A 186 22.70 -4.49 8.23
C MET A 186 21.71 -4.12 9.33
N ILE A 187 20.51 -4.72 9.33
CA ILE A 187 19.49 -4.45 10.37
C ILE A 187 20.05 -4.73 11.77
N ASP A 188 20.81 -5.81 11.93
CA ASP A 188 21.39 -6.18 13.22
C ASP A 188 22.46 -5.20 13.69
N HIS A 189 23.23 -4.62 12.77
CA HIS A 189 24.35 -3.73 13.09
C HIS A 189 23.97 -2.24 13.13
N THR A 190 22.78 -1.86 12.62
CA THR A 190 22.34 -0.46 12.56
C THR A 190 21.17 -0.13 13.50
N LYS A 191 20.82 -1.04 14.43
CA LYS A 191 19.70 -0.86 15.39
C LYS A 191 19.69 0.51 16.10
N LYS A 192 20.87 1.03 16.45
CA LYS A 192 21.04 2.34 17.13
C LYS A 192 20.67 3.54 16.24
N GLU A 193 20.75 3.38 14.92
CA GLU A 193 20.41 4.41 13.93
C GLU A 193 18.92 4.33 13.54
N LEU A 194 18.31 3.16 13.69
CA LEU A 194 16.91 2.90 13.33
C LEU A 194 15.92 3.13 14.49
N THR A 195 16.17 4.10 15.36
CA THR A 195 15.36 4.33 16.58
C THR A 195 13.91 4.71 16.30
N PHE A 196 13.60 5.22 15.11
CA PHE A 196 12.26 5.57 14.66
C PHE A 196 11.36 4.33 14.48
N ARG A 197 11.94 3.13 14.35
CA ARG A 197 11.18 1.86 14.19
C ARG A 197 10.17 1.63 15.31
N LYS A 198 10.44 2.12 16.51
CA LYS A 198 9.53 1.99 17.67
C LYS A 198 8.19 2.72 17.51
N GLU A 199 8.12 3.68 16.59
CA GLU A 199 6.91 4.47 16.31
C GLU A 199 6.08 3.86 15.16
N MET A 200 6.63 2.88 14.44
CA MET A 200 6.00 2.23 13.29
C MET A 200 4.92 1.25 13.74
N ASP A 201 3.80 1.21 13.00
CA ASP A 201 2.74 0.21 13.16
C ASP A 201 3.13 -1.13 12.51
N GLY A 202 4.04 -1.10 11.54
CA GLY A 202 4.54 -2.29 10.88
C GLY A 202 5.77 -2.03 10.01
N GLU A 203 6.45 -3.12 9.67
CA GLU A 203 7.62 -3.11 8.80
C GLU A 203 7.63 -4.32 7.85
N VAL A 204 8.17 -4.09 6.65
CA VAL A 204 8.59 -5.10 5.68
C VAL A 204 10.00 -4.72 5.23
N PHE A 205 10.97 -5.52 5.67
CA PHE A 205 12.31 -5.50 5.13
C PHE A 205 12.44 -6.63 4.12
N SER A 206 13.03 -6.35 2.97
CA SER A 206 13.20 -7.30 1.86
C SER A 206 13.78 -8.65 2.31
N CYS A 207 14.80 -8.63 3.17
CA CYS A 207 15.48 -9.84 3.64
C CYS A 207 14.59 -10.77 4.46
N TYR A 208 13.49 -10.27 5.05
CA TYR A 208 12.57 -11.09 5.83
C TYR A 208 11.48 -11.74 4.98
N VAL A 209 11.30 -11.28 3.74
CA VAL A 209 10.24 -11.76 2.82
C VAL A 209 10.79 -12.25 1.49
N ASN A 210 12.11 -12.17 1.28
CA ASN A 210 12.84 -12.58 0.08
C ASN A 210 12.37 -11.92 -1.22
N GLN A 211 11.92 -10.68 -1.13
CA GLN A 211 11.42 -9.88 -2.25
C GLN A 211 12.11 -8.52 -2.25
N LEU A 212 12.35 -7.95 -3.43
CA LEU A 212 13.01 -6.65 -3.57
C LEU A 212 12.06 -5.63 -4.20
N LYS A 213 12.17 -4.36 -3.80
CA LYS A 213 11.70 -3.27 -4.65
C LYS A 213 12.60 -3.20 -5.90
N PRO A 214 12.06 -2.93 -7.10
CA PRO A 214 10.68 -2.56 -7.40
C PRO A 214 9.76 -3.73 -7.83
N GLU A 215 10.03 -4.96 -7.42
CA GLU A 215 9.18 -6.12 -7.77
C GLU A 215 7.76 -5.96 -7.18
N PRO A 216 6.69 -6.27 -7.94
CA PRO A 216 5.31 -6.05 -7.50
C PRO A 216 4.97 -6.80 -6.19
N GLU A 217 5.60 -7.96 -5.95
CA GLU A 217 5.35 -8.84 -4.81
C GLU A 217 5.60 -8.14 -3.47
N ILE A 218 6.62 -7.28 -3.36
CA ILE A 218 6.96 -6.64 -2.07
C ILE A 218 5.92 -5.60 -1.66
N TYR A 219 5.33 -4.90 -2.64
CA TYR A 219 4.26 -3.95 -2.40
C TYR A 219 2.96 -4.67 -2.03
N GLN A 220 2.63 -5.77 -2.72
CA GLN A 220 1.48 -6.60 -2.36
C GLN A 220 1.64 -7.18 -0.96
N THR A 221 2.84 -7.64 -0.60
CA THR A 221 3.15 -8.16 0.73
C THR A 221 2.84 -7.15 1.84
N ILE A 222 3.23 -5.88 1.70
CA ILE A 222 2.95 -4.88 2.74
C ILE A 222 1.45 -4.50 2.78
N LEU A 223 0.79 -4.41 1.62
CA LEU A 223 -0.64 -4.14 1.54
C LEU A 223 -1.44 -5.27 2.22
N ASP A 224 -1.14 -6.52 1.90
CA ASP A 224 -1.84 -7.69 2.44
C ASP A 224 -1.54 -7.90 3.93
N LYS A 225 -0.28 -7.77 4.35
CA LYS A 225 0.15 -8.03 5.74
C LYS A 225 -0.54 -7.10 6.73
N TYR A 226 -0.72 -5.83 6.37
CA TYR A 226 -1.31 -4.80 7.23
C TYR A 226 -2.70 -4.35 6.78
N GLN A 227 -3.28 -5.03 5.78
CA GLN A 227 -4.61 -4.76 5.23
C GLN A 227 -4.77 -3.29 4.80
N LEU A 228 -3.72 -2.74 4.19
CA LEU A 228 -3.68 -1.37 3.73
C LEU A 228 -4.46 -1.24 2.43
N LYS A 229 -5.20 -0.15 2.30
CA LYS A 229 -5.80 0.24 1.03
C LYS A 229 -4.79 1.07 0.23
N PRO A 230 -4.45 0.70 -1.01
CA PRO A 230 -3.46 1.44 -1.79
C PRO A 230 -3.88 2.90 -2.00
N GLU A 231 -5.18 3.17 -2.22
CA GLU A 231 -5.72 4.52 -2.39
C GLU A 231 -5.73 5.39 -1.12
N GLU A 232 -5.53 4.79 0.06
CA GLU A 232 -5.39 5.52 1.34
C GLU A 232 -3.93 5.55 1.83
N SER A 233 -2.98 5.13 0.98
CA SER A 233 -1.57 4.95 1.33
C SER A 233 -0.65 5.78 0.45
N VAL A 234 0.38 6.38 1.06
CA VAL A 234 1.47 7.05 0.33
C VAL A 234 2.81 6.37 0.65
N PHE A 235 3.60 6.08 -0.38
CA PHE A 235 4.95 5.56 -0.28
C PHE A 235 5.99 6.64 -0.61
N ILE A 236 6.95 6.82 0.29
CA ILE A 236 8.02 7.81 0.18
C ILE A 236 9.34 7.07 0.01
N ASP A 237 9.99 7.24 -1.14
CA ASP A 237 11.22 6.55 -1.53
C ASP A 237 12.06 7.47 -2.41
N ASP A 238 13.38 7.42 -2.31
CA ASP A 238 14.27 8.28 -3.10
C ASP A 238 14.44 7.80 -4.55
N ARG A 239 14.19 6.52 -4.82
CA ARG A 239 14.40 5.89 -6.13
C ARG A 239 13.15 5.96 -7.01
N PRO A 240 13.22 6.59 -8.20
CA PRO A 240 12.08 6.71 -9.12
C PRO A 240 11.46 5.37 -9.52
N GLU A 241 12.27 4.33 -9.70
CA GLU A 241 11.83 2.98 -10.07
C GLU A 241 11.00 2.31 -8.97
N ASN A 242 11.35 2.54 -7.70
CA ASN A 242 10.57 2.05 -6.56
C ASN A 242 9.23 2.79 -6.49
N CYS A 243 9.25 4.11 -6.69
CA CYS A 243 8.04 4.90 -6.79
C CYS A 243 7.14 4.44 -7.94
N GLN A 244 7.70 4.09 -9.09
CA GLN A 244 6.93 3.56 -10.21
C GLN A 244 6.30 2.22 -9.87
N GLY A 245 7.08 1.27 -9.31
CA GLY A 245 6.57 -0.05 -8.92
C GLY A 245 5.39 0.04 -7.93
N ALA A 246 5.48 0.94 -6.95
CA ALA A 246 4.38 1.19 -6.01
C ALA A 246 3.15 1.84 -6.67
N GLN A 247 3.35 2.79 -7.61
CA GLN A 247 2.24 3.40 -8.36
C GLN A 247 1.47 2.37 -9.20
N GLU A 248 2.18 1.40 -9.79
CA GLU A 248 1.57 0.32 -10.57
C GLU A 248 0.67 -0.59 -9.69
N GLN A 249 0.90 -0.60 -8.38
CA GLN A 249 0.03 -1.27 -7.39
C GLN A 249 -1.07 -0.34 -6.82
N GLY A 250 -1.22 0.87 -7.34
CA GLY A 250 -2.24 1.85 -6.94
C GLY A 250 -1.87 2.69 -5.70
N ILE A 251 -0.65 2.60 -5.20
CA ILE A 251 -0.19 3.36 -4.03
C ILE A 251 0.20 4.78 -4.48
N HIS A 252 -0.21 5.82 -3.74
CA HIS A 252 0.30 7.17 -3.98
C HIS A 252 1.81 7.20 -3.71
N THR A 253 2.60 7.95 -4.47
CA THR A 253 4.05 8.00 -4.22
C THR A 253 4.61 9.41 -4.23
N ILE A 254 5.68 9.58 -3.46
CA ILE A 254 6.51 10.78 -3.44
C ILE A 254 7.96 10.33 -3.62
N CYS A 255 8.56 10.67 -4.75
CA CYS A 255 9.98 10.47 -4.98
C CYS A 255 10.75 11.52 -4.15
N PHE A 256 11.35 11.06 -3.06
CA PHE A 256 11.97 11.88 -2.04
C PHE A 256 13.25 12.54 -2.56
N LYS A 257 13.35 13.86 -2.39
CA LYS A 257 14.56 14.63 -2.72
C LYS A 257 15.11 15.36 -1.51
N ASP A 258 14.22 16.02 -0.79
CA ASP A 258 14.55 16.72 0.43
C ASP A 258 13.30 16.91 1.30
N PHE A 259 13.53 17.33 2.55
CA PHE A 259 12.47 17.48 3.53
C PHE A 259 11.43 18.54 3.14
N LYS A 260 11.84 19.62 2.46
CA LYS A 260 10.92 20.71 2.06
C LYS A 260 9.98 20.24 0.95
N GLN A 261 10.52 19.50 -0.01
CA GLN A 261 9.75 18.93 -1.11
C GLN A 261 8.75 17.89 -0.60
N VAL A 262 9.17 16.94 0.24
CA VAL A 262 8.24 15.91 0.74
C VAL A 262 7.11 16.51 1.56
N THR A 263 7.37 17.56 2.36
CA THR A 263 6.30 18.22 3.13
C THR A 263 5.26 18.87 2.21
N ALA A 264 5.70 19.56 1.16
CA ALA A 264 4.79 20.21 0.22
C ALA A 264 3.97 19.19 -0.60
N ASP A 265 4.57 18.05 -0.93
CA ASP A 265 3.89 16.99 -1.68
C ASP A 265 2.92 16.18 -0.81
N LEU A 266 3.27 15.95 0.46
CA LEU A 266 2.34 15.40 1.45
C LEU A 266 1.12 16.31 1.66
N GLU A 267 1.32 17.62 1.76
CA GLU A 267 0.21 18.59 1.87
C GLU A 267 -0.76 18.52 0.67
N LYS A 268 -0.25 18.33 -0.56
CA LYS A 268 -1.09 18.16 -1.75
C LYS A 268 -1.95 16.90 -1.70
N LEU A 269 -1.51 15.87 -0.97
CA LEU A 269 -2.26 14.63 -0.71
C LEU A 269 -3.19 14.75 0.52
N GLY A 270 -3.26 15.93 1.15
CA GLY A 270 -4.08 16.17 2.34
C GLY A 270 -3.44 15.70 3.65
N VAL A 271 -2.13 15.40 3.65
CA VAL A 271 -1.36 15.09 4.85
C VAL A 271 -0.93 16.38 5.54
N LYS A 272 -1.19 16.53 6.84
CA LYS A 272 -0.96 17.74 7.64
C LYS A 272 0.26 17.65 8.56
#